data_AF-A0A2V1DKI8-F1
#
_entry.id   AF-A0A2V1DKI8-F1
#
_cell.length_a   1.000
_cell.length_b   1.000
_cell.length_c   1.000
_cell.angle_alpha   90.00
_cell.angle_beta   90.00
_cell.angle_gamma   90.00
#
_symmetry.space_group_name_H-M   'P 1'
#
loop_
_entity.id
_entity.type
_entity.pdbx_description
1 polymer ?
#
loop_
_entity_poly.entity_id
_entity_poly.type
_entity_poly.pdbx_seq_one_letter_code
_entity_poly.pdbx_strand_id
1 'polypeptide(L)' 'MSKVGDKALGGEWETISNYKFEITEEMTLSFEGRSCNILDSEGRLIEKLGEKDGLAERDVCSGYQCYVMKAKVKFEHKDG' A
#
# COMPACT_ATOMS: atom_id res chain seq x y z
N MET A 1 -19.27 8.50 -6.82
CA MET A 1 -18.76 7.26 -6.17
C MET A 1 -17.25 7.37 -6.15
N SER A 2 -16.59 7.26 -5.00
CA SER A 2 -15.13 7.18 -4.93
C SER A 2 -14.67 5.85 -5.51
N LYS A 3 -13.54 5.83 -6.21
CA LYS A 3 -12.92 4.60 -6.71
C LYS A 3 -12.25 3.86 -5.55
N VAL A 4 -12.04 2.57 -5.72
CA VAL A 4 -11.27 1.75 -4.78
C VAL A 4 -9.86 2.33 -4.69
N GLY A 5 -9.40 2.58 -3.48
CA GLY A 5 -8.08 3.14 -3.22
C GLY A 5 -8.02 4.66 -3.09
N ASP A 6 -9.08 5.39 -3.48
CA ASP A 6 -9.08 6.86 -3.35
C ASP A 6 -8.97 7.30 -1.88
N LYS A 7 -9.58 6.55 -0.95
CA LYS A 7 -9.48 6.85 0.48
C LYS A 7 -8.10 6.51 1.00
N ALA A 8 -7.59 5.33 0.63
CA ALA A 8 -6.25 4.89 0.99
C ALA A 8 -5.18 5.91 0.58
N LEU A 9 -5.21 6.37 -0.68
CA LEU A 9 -4.26 7.37 -1.21
C LEU A 9 -4.49 8.78 -0.64
N GLY A 10 -5.66 9.05 -0.08
CA GLY A 10 -5.97 10.28 0.65
C GLY A 10 -5.58 10.25 2.14
N GLY A 11 -4.86 9.23 2.60
CA GLY A 11 -4.44 9.08 4.01
C GLY A 11 -5.51 8.47 4.93
N GLU A 12 -6.68 8.12 4.41
CA GLU A 12 -7.72 7.42 5.16
C GLU A 12 -7.54 5.92 5.05
N TRP A 13 -7.82 5.19 6.12
CA TRP A 13 -7.81 3.74 6.04
C TRP A 13 -8.94 3.19 5.16
N GLU A 14 -8.59 2.33 4.21
CA GLU A 14 -9.53 1.66 3.32
C GLU A 14 -9.35 0.15 3.36
N THR A 15 -10.45 -0.61 3.38
CA THR A 15 -10.41 -2.07 3.27
C THR A 15 -10.36 -2.47 1.80
N ILE A 16 -9.27 -3.13 1.42
CA ILE A 16 -8.97 -3.55 0.06
C ILE A 16 -8.99 -5.07 -0.03
N SER A 17 -9.80 -5.61 -0.94
CA SER A 17 -9.88 -7.06 -1.17
C SER A 17 -8.88 -7.55 -2.22
N ASN A 18 -8.74 -6.81 -3.33
CA ASN A 18 -7.78 -7.08 -4.39
C ASN A 18 -7.60 -5.80 -5.21
N TYR A 19 -6.46 -5.12 -5.04
CA TYR A 19 -6.16 -3.90 -5.79
C TYR A 19 -4.64 -3.70 -5.91
N LYS A 20 -4.22 -3.15 -7.05
CA LYS A 20 -2.85 -2.69 -7.27
C LYS A 20 -2.81 -1.18 -7.15
N PHE A 21 -2.06 -0.67 -6.19
CA PHE A 21 -1.69 0.73 -6.15
C PHE A 21 -0.42 0.94 -6.96
N GLU A 22 -0.43 1.94 -7.85
CA GLU A 22 0.75 2.45 -8.54
C GLU A 22 1.18 3.72 -7.81
N ILE A 23 2.33 3.66 -7.14
CA ILE A 23 2.80 4.72 -6.27
C ILE A 23 3.47 5.79 -7.14
N THR A 24 2.95 7.02 -7.12
CA THR A 24 3.42 8.12 -7.96
C THR A 24 4.44 9.02 -7.26
N GLU A 25 4.48 9.00 -5.93
CA GLU A 25 5.36 9.81 -5.08
C GLU A 25 5.83 9.01 -3.87
N GLU A 26 6.78 9.55 -3.10
CA GLU A 26 7.23 8.86 -1.89
C GLU A 26 6.16 8.95 -0.79
N MET A 27 5.73 7.79 -0.27
CA MET A 27 4.66 7.70 0.73
C MET A 27 5.02 6.70 1.82
N THR A 28 4.35 6.81 2.95
CA THR A 28 4.34 5.78 4.00
C THR A 28 3.08 4.94 3.86
N LEU A 29 3.24 3.66 3.50
CA LEU A 29 2.17 2.66 3.54
C LEU A 29 2.02 2.15 4.96
N SER A 30 0.83 2.31 5.56
CA SER A 30 0.42 1.50 6.71
C SER A 30 -0.48 0.36 6.25
N PHE A 31 -0.24 -0.83 6.78
CA PHE A 31 -0.89 -2.07 6.39
C PHE A 31 -1.32 -2.86 7.63
N GLU A 32 -2.52 -3.42 7.57
CA GLU A 32 -2.99 -4.45 8.51
C GLU A 32 -3.86 -5.46 7.76
N GLY A 33 -3.44 -6.73 7.71
CA GLY A 33 -4.26 -7.78 7.11
C GLY A 33 -3.47 -8.93 6.50
N ARG A 34 -4.03 -9.52 5.45
CA ARG A 34 -3.60 -10.84 5.00
C ARG A 34 -2.37 -10.84 4.11
N SER A 35 -2.33 -9.96 3.11
CA SER A 35 -1.19 -9.90 2.19
C SER A 35 -1.09 -8.55 1.48
N CYS A 36 0.13 -8.02 1.39
CA CYS A 36 0.52 -6.97 0.46
C CYS A 36 1.90 -7.32 -0.12
N ASN A 37 2.03 -7.33 -1.45
CA ASN A 37 3.33 -7.40 -2.10
C ASN A 37 3.74 -5.99 -2.50
N ILE A 38 4.94 -5.58 -2.07
CA ILE A 38 5.58 -4.34 -2.49
C ILE A 38 6.61 -4.69 -3.56
N LEU A 39 6.45 -4.12 -4.75
CA LEU A 39 7.34 -4.34 -5.89
C LEU A 39 8.00 -3.02 -6.29
N ASP A 40 9.22 -3.09 -6.79
CA ASP A 40 9.90 -1.94 -7.39
C ASP A 40 9.31 -1.58 -8.77
N SER A 41 9.87 -0.54 -9.38
CA SER A 41 9.47 -0.05 -10.71
C SER A 41 9.72 -1.03 -11.86
N GLU A 42 10.56 -2.05 -11.65
CA GLU A 42 10.80 -3.14 -12.61
C GLU A 42 9.89 -4.35 -12.35
N GLY A 43 9.03 -4.29 -11.33
CA GLY A 43 8.15 -5.40 -10.94
C GLY A 43 8.87 -6.50 -10.16
N ARG A 44 10.04 -6.22 -9.56
CA ARG A 44 10.74 -7.14 -8.66
C ARG A 44 10.18 -7.01 -7.25
N LEU A 45 9.94 -8.14 -6.58
CA LEU A 45 9.45 -8.15 -5.21
C LEU A 45 10.50 -7.58 -4.26
N ILE A 46 10.15 -6.50 -3.57
CA ILE A 46 10.95 -5.90 -2.50
C ILE A 46 10.58 -6.55 -1.16
N GLU A 47 9.29 -6.60 -0.85
CA GLU A 47 8.81 -7.13 0.42
C GLU A 47 7.40 -7.71 0.29
N LYS A 48 7.08 -8.67 1.17
CA LYS A 48 5.74 -9.19 1.35
C LYS A 48 5.31 -9.01 2.80
N LEU A 49 4.26 -8.20 3.00
CA LEU A 49 3.56 -8.05 4.27
C LEU A 49 2.41 -9.05 4.36
N GLY A 50 2.09 -9.50 5.56
CA GLY A 50 0.95 -10.38 5.82
C GLY A 50 0.56 -10.47 7.29
N GLU A 51 -0.27 -11.45 7.63
CA GLU A 51 -0.94 -11.53 8.95
C GLU A 51 0.04 -11.53 10.14
N LYS A 52 1.21 -12.16 9.96
CA LYS A 52 2.27 -12.23 10.98
C LYS A 52 2.90 -10.88 11.32
N ASP A 53 2.79 -9.91 10.42
CA ASP A 53 3.39 -8.59 10.57
C ASP A 53 2.47 -7.66 11.38
N GLY A 54 1.22 -8.06 11.63
CA GLY A 54 0.24 -7.25 12.37
C GLY A 54 0.00 -5.90 11.68
N LEU A 55 0.10 -4.83 12.46
CA LEU A 55 0.19 -3.47 11.93
C LEU A 55 1.63 -3.19 11.50
N ALA A 56 1.84 -2.98 10.20
CA ALA A 56 3.15 -2.71 9.61
C ALA A 56 3.15 -1.36 8.89
N GLU A 57 4.29 -0.69 8.91
CA GLU A 57 4.54 0.55 8.15
C GLU A 57 5.77 0.39 7.27
N ARG A 58 5.68 0.85 6.02
CA ARG A 58 6.77 0.81 5.05
C ARG A 58 6.77 2.05 4.17
N ASP A 59 7.97 2.55 3.94
CA ASP A 59 8.20 3.57 2.93
C ASP A 59 8.11 2.93 1.54
N VAL A 60 7.32 3.56 0.65
CA VAL A 60 7.17 3.15 -0.73
C VAL A 60 7.55 4.32 -1.63
N CYS A 61 8.45 4.05 -2.57
CA CYS A 61 8.99 5.07 -3.46
C CYS A 61 8.10 5.27 -4.69
N SER A 62 8.26 6.42 -5.35
CA SER A 62 7.68 6.64 -6.67
C SER A 62 8.09 5.52 -7.64
N GLY A 63 7.13 5.02 -8.40
CA GLY A 63 7.26 3.89 -9.31
C GLY A 63 7.03 2.52 -8.67
N TYR A 64 6.94 2.42 -7.34
CA TYR A 64 6.63 1.14 -6.69
C TYR A 64 5.19 0.72 -6.94
N GLN A 65 4.93 -0.58 -6.80
CA GLN A 65 3.60 -1.16 -6.90
C GLN A 65 3.26 -1.89 -5.60
N CYS A 66 2.09 -1.58 -5.02
CA CYS A 66 1.57 -2.29 -3.86
C CYS A 66 0.37 -3.14 -4.26
N TYR A 67 0.54 -4.46 -4.35
CA TYR A 67 -0.56 -5.39 -4.62
C TYR A 67 -1.15 -5.89 -3.31
N VAL A 68 -2.29 -5.32 -2.94
CA VAL A 68 -2.99 -5.63 -1.70
C VAL A 68 -4.03 -6.72 -1.93
N MET A 69 -3.96 -7.78 -1.14
CA MET A 69 -4.94 -8.86 -1.11
C MET A 69 -5.48 -9.01 0.32
N LYS A 70 -6.73 -8.56 0.53
CA LYS A 70 -7.46 -8.60 1.80
C LYS A 70 -6.71 -7.94 2.96
N ALA A 71 -6.62 -6.62 2.94
CA ALA A 71 -6.05 -5.84 4.03
C ALA A 71 -6.73 -4.48 4.16
N LYS A 72 -6.55 -3.84 5.30
CA LYS A 72 -6.80 -2.42 5.48
C LYS A 72 -5.47 -1.70 5.20
N VAL A 73 -5.50 -0.65 4.39
CA VAL A 73 -4.30 0.16 4.06
C VAL A 73 -4.62 1.64 4.11
N LYS A 74 -3.61 2.46 4.43
CA LYS A 74 -3.58 3.92 4.18
C LYS A 74 -2.20 4.28 3.64
N PHE A 75 -2.13 5.34 2.84
CA PHE A 75 -0.88 5.90 2.37
C PHE A 75 -0.80 7.35 2.84
N GLU A 76 0.21 7.66 3.63
CA GLU A 76 0.48 9.02 4.09
C GLU A 76 1.54 9.64 3.19
N HIS A 77 1.23 10.82 2.66
CA HIS A 77 2.19 11.63 1.90
C HIS A 77 3.30 12.06 2.85
N LYS A 78 4.55 11.94 2.40
CA LYS A 78 5.67 12.54 3.13
C LYS A 78 5.66 14.03 2.84
N ASP A 79 5.04 14.81 3.72
CA ASP A 79 5.13 16.27 3.67
C ASP A 79 6.62 16.68 3.67
N GLY A 80 7.00 17.54 2.72
CA GLY A 80 8.32 18.19 2.70
C GLY A 80 8.46 19.29 3.74
#